data_AF-A0A3S3SK61-F1
#
_entry.id   AF-A0A3S3SK61-F1
#
_cell.length_a   1.000
_cell.length_b   1.000
_cell.length_c   1.000
_cell.angle_alpha   90.00
_cell.angle_beta   90.00
_cell.angle_gamma   90.00
#
_symmetry.space_group_name_H-M   'P 1'
#
loop_
_entity.id
_entity.type
_entity.pdbx_description
1 polymer ?
#
loop_
_entity_poly.entity_id
_entity_poly.type
_entity_poly.pdbx_seq_one_letter_code
_entity_poly.pdbx_strand_id
1 'polypeptide(L)'
;MSNKERYINLFTDYGFKKIFGEQPNKQLFEAAEIARFTPDQVLSYENSLKYYRDLKNSLDTAFDEGREEGRWEGREQRTLEIAKEMLAEGESAERIARFTGLEPAIVEELKRTWQKK
;
A
#
# COMPACT_ATOMS: atom_id res chain seq x y z
N MET A 1 37.17 -38.15 -12.14
CA MET A 1 35.70 -38.31 -12.11
C MET A 1 35.16 -37.76 -13.42
N SER A 2 34.53 -38.61 -14.24
CA SER A 2 34.06 -38.25 -15.59
C SER A 2 32.85 -37.32 -15.48
N ASN A 3 33.00 -36.07 -15.93
CA ASN A 3 31.88 -35.16 -16.09
C ASN A 3 31.17 -35.52 -17.40
N LYS A 4 30.09 -36.32 -17.31
CA LYS A 4 29.23 -36.59 -18.46
C LYS A 4 28.38 -35.36 -18.72
N GLU A 5 28.67 -34.65 -19.80
CA GLU A 5 27.81 -33.57 -20.29
C GLU A 5 26.40 -34.14 -20.53
N ARG A 6 25.42 -33.68 -19.74
CA ARG A 6 24.03 -34.12 -19.88
C ARG A 6 23.36 -33.23 -20.93
N TYR A 7 23.05 -33.81 -22.08
CA TYR A 7 22.27 -33.14 -23.12
C TYR A 7 20.79 -33.03 -22.69
N ILE A 8 20.22 -31.83 -22.74
CA ILE A 8 18.80 -31.57 -22.54
C ILE A 8 18.20 -31.16 -23.89
N ASN A 9 17.26 -31.95 -24.40
CA ASN A 9 16.58 -31.63 -25.65
C ASN A 9 15.48 -30.58 -25.44
N LEU A 10 15.69 -29.37 -25.97
CA LEU A 10 14.79 -28.22 -25.86
C LEU A 10 13.46 -28.38 -26.63
N PHE A 11 13.37 -29.29 -27.60
CA PHE A 11 12.14 -29.54 -28.37
C PHE A 11 11.17 -30.52 -27.68
N THR A 12 11.53 -31.01 -26.48
CA THR A 12 10.63 -31.82 -25.65
C THR A 12 9.95 -30.94 -24.60
N ASP A 13 8.67 -31.21 -24.29
CA ASP A 13 7.93 -30.48 -23.26
C ASP A 13 8.67 -30.44 -21.92
N TYR A 14 9.33 -31.56 -21.56
CA TYR A 14 10.18 -31.65 -20.36
C TYR A 14 11.42 -30.74 -20.44
N GLY A 15 12.19 -30.78 -21.53
CA GLY A 15 13.41 -29.97 -21.67
C GLY A 15 13.11 -28.48 -21.77
N PHE A 16 12.03 -28.12 -22.48
CA PHE A 16 11.55 -26.74 -22.57
C PHE A 16 11.12 -26.22 -21.21
N LYS A 17 10.22 -26.91 -20.50
CA LYS A 17 9.78 -26.50 -19.14
C LYS A 17 10.91 -26.46 -18.12
N LYS A 18 11.91 -27.33 -18.24
CA LYS A 18 13.05 -27.37 -17.31
C LYS A 18 13.98 -26.18 -17.44
N ILE A 19 14.14 -25.63 -18.64
CA ILE A 19 14.99 -24.46 -18.90
C ILE A 19 14.18 -23.15 -18.82
N PHE A 20 12.94 -23.19 -19.32
CA PHE A 20 12.10 -22.00 -19.55
C PHE A 20 10.87 -21.89 -18.64
N GLY A 21 10.57 -22.90 -17.82
CA GLY A 21 9.39 -22.91 -16.94
C GLY A 21 9.57 -22.17 -15.62
N GLU A 22 10.77 -21.69 -15.30
CA GLU A 22 11.01 -20.91 -14.09
C GLU A 22 10.63 -19.42 -14.29
N GLN A 23 10.17 -18.77 -13.20
CA GLN A 23 9.75 -17.36 -13.12
C GLN A 23 10.65 -16.34 -13.88
N PRO A 24 12.00 -16.41 -13.84
CA PRO A 24 12.87 -15.47 -14.56
C PRO A 24 12.76 -15.50 -16.09
N ASN A 25 12.13 -16.52 -16.69
CA ASN A 25 11.99 -16.59 -18.15
C ASN A 25 10.80 -15.80 -18.70
N LYS A 26 9.87 -15.35 -17.86
CA LYS A 26 8.70 -14.56 -18.30
C LYS A 26 9.12 -13.29 -19.04
N GLN A 27 10.12 -12.58 -18.51
CA GLN A 27 10.65 -11.37 -19.16
C GLN A 27 11.26 -11.66 -20.54
N LEU A 28 11.87 -12.83 -20.71
CA LEU A 28 12.46 -13.27 -21.96
C LEU A 28 11.39 -13.60 -23.01
N PHE A 29 10.29 -14.24 -22.60
CA PHE A 29 9.15 -14.50 -23.47
C PHE A 29 8.39 -13.23 -23.83
N GLU A 30 8.13 -12.35 -22.87
CA GLU A 30 7.51 -11.04 -23.12
C GLU A 30 8.34 -10.23 -24.12
N ALA A 31 9.67 -10.18 -23.94
CA ALA A 31 10.56 -9.50 -24.87
C ALA A 31 10.54 -10.13 -26.29
N ALA A 32 10.53 -11.47 -26.38
CA ALA A 32 10.47 -12.18 -27.65
C ALA A 32 9.11 -12.03 -28.36
N GLU A 33 8.01 -11.93 -27.62
CA GLU A 33 6.69 -11.65 -28.18
C GLU A 33 6.60 -10.21 -28.69
N ILE A 34 7.08 -9.23 -27.92
CA ILE A 34 7.16 -7.82 -28.35
C ILE A 34 8.05 -7.66 -29.59
N ALA A 35 9.14 -8.44 -29.70
CA ALA A 35 10.00 -8.41 -30.88
C ALA A 35 9.31 -8.89 -32.16
N ARG A 36 8.18 -9.62 -32.06
CA ARG A 36 7.36 -10.05 -33.20
C ARG A 36 6.22 -9.08 -33.51
N PHE A 37 6.05 -8.03 -32.71
CA PHE A 37 4.97 -7.07 -32.91
C PHE A 37 5.24 -6.18 -34.12
N THR A 38 4.19 -5.84 -34.84
CA THR A 38 4.24 -4.75 -35.81
C THR A 38 4.33 -3.41 -35.07
N PRO A 39 4.81 -2.33 -35.72
CA PRO A 39 4.87 -1.01 -35.10
C PRO A 39 3.54 -0.56 -34.46
N ASP A 40 2.40 -0.86 -35.09
CA ASP A 40 1.08 -0.54 -34.55
C ASP A 40 0.73 -1.34 -33.29
N GLN A 41 1.17 -2.59 -33.20
CA GLN A 41 0.96 -3.44 -32.02
C GLN A 41 1.82 -2.98 -30.84
N VAL A 42 3.07 -2.57 -31.09
CA VAL A 42 3.94 -1.96 -30.06
C VAL A 42 3.28 -0.70 -29.51
N LEU A 43 2.81 0.19 -30.38
CA LEU A 43 2.14 1.43 -29.97
C LEU A 43 0.87 1.17 -29.14
N SER A 44 0.04 0.21 -29.55
CA SER A 44 -1.16 -0.18 -28.80
C SER A 44 -0.82 -0.77 -27.42
N TYR A 45 0.22 -1.59 -27.34
CA TYR A 45 0.70 -2.17 -26.09
C TYR A 45 1.24 -1.10 -25.14
N GLU A 46 2.07 -0.18 -25.64
CA GLU A 46 2.62 0.94 -24.85
C GLU A 46 1.52 1.88 -24.33
N ASN A 47 0.53 2.20 -25.16
CA ASN A 47 -0.61 3.02 -24.73
C ASN A 47 -1.43 2.33 -23.64
N SER A 48 -1.65 1.01 -23.76
CA SER A 48 -2.35 0.23 -22.74
C SER A 48 -1.58 0.19 -21.42
N LEU A 49 -0.25 0.02 -21.50
CA LEU A 49 0.62 0.00 -20.33
C LEU A 49 0.67 1.36 -19.64
N LYS A 50 0.69 2.45 -20.42
CA LYS A 50 0.60 3.82 -19.89
C LYS A 50 -0.71 4.02 -19.13
N TYR A 51 -1.85 3.66 -19.72
CA TYR A 51 -3.15 3.78 -19.06
C TYR A 51 -3.21 2.98 -17.75
N TYR A 52 -2.70 1.75 -17.75
CA TYR A 52 -2.64 0.93 -16.54
C TYR A 52 -1.77 1.57 -15.45
N ARG A 53 -0.62 2.16 -15.80
CA ARG A 53 0.26 2.85 -14.86
C ARG A 53 -0.39 4.10 -14.28
N ASP A 54 -1.03 4.93 -15.12
CA ASP A 54 -1.71 6.15 -14.68
C ASP A 54 -2.86 5.82 -13.71
N LEU A 55 -3.66 4.79 -14.03
CA LEU A 55 -4.72 4.29 -13.16
C LEU A 55 -4.17 3.75 -11.84
N LYS A 56 -3.12 2.93 -11.89
CA LYS A 56 -2.51 2.34 -10.70
C LYS A 56 -1.95 3.42 -9.78
N ASN A 57 -1.20 4.38 -10.31
CA ASN A 57 -0.63 5.47 -9.52
C ASN A 57 -1.72 6.30 -8.84
N SER A 58 -2.84 6.56 -9.55
CA SER A 58 -3.99 7.28 -8.98
C SER A 58 -4.66 6.51 -7.84
N LEU A 59 -4.82 5.19 -8.00
CA LEU A 59 -5.40 4.31 -6.97
C LEU A 59 -4.49 4.16 -5.75
N ASP A 60 -3.20 3.92 -5.97
CA ASP A 60 -2.22 3.76 -4.89
C ASP A 60 -2.15 5.05 -4.05
N THR A 61 -2.16 6.22 -4.71
CA THR A 61 -2.18 7.52 -4.03
C THR A 61 -3.44 7.69 -3.18
N ALA A 62 -4.63 7.47 -3.75
CA ALA A 62 -5.90 7.62 -3.03
C ALA A 62 -6.01 6.67 -1.83
N PHE A 63 -5.49 5.46 -1.94
CA PHE A 63 -5.50 4.49 -0.84
C PHE A 63 -4.52 4.85 0.27
N ASP A 64 -3.32 5.34 -0.08
CA ASP A 64 -2.34 5.77 0.90
C ASP A 64 -2.82 7.01 1.66
N GLU A 65 -3.34 8.02 0.96
CA GLU A 65 -3.97 9.20 1.56
C GLU A 65 -5.12 8.82 2.50
N GLY A 66 -6.07 8.01 2.03
CA GLY A 66 -7.21 7.58 2.87
C GLY A 66 -6.79 6.76 4.10
N ARG A 67 -5.72 5.98 4.00
CA ARG A 67 -5.19 5.22 5.15
C ARG A 67 -4.49 6.14 6.16
N GLU A 68 -3.80 7.18 5.70
CA GLU A 68 -3.19 8.18 6.57
C GLU A 68 -4.25 9.03 7.26
N GLU A 69 -5.24 9.52 6.51
CA GLU A 69 -6.38 10.27 7.05
C GLU A 69 -7.13 9.46 8.10
N GLY A 70 -7.51 8.21 7.79
CA GLY A 70 -8.19 7.34 8.76
C GLY A 70 -7.35 7.04 10.02
N ARG A 71 -6.02 6.98 9.90
CA ARG A 71 -5.13 6.84 11.07
C ARG A 71 -5.08 8.13 11.89
N TRP A 72 -5.10 9.29 11.26
CA TRP A 72 -5.16 10.58 11.93
C TRP A 72 -6.48 10.77 12.65
N GLU A 73 -7.60 10.59 11.96
CA GLU A 73 -8.94 10.68 12.54
C GLU A 73 -9.13 9.70 13.71
N GLY A 74 -8.68 8.45 13.56
CA GLY A 74 -8.78 7.45 14.62
C GLY A 74 -7.95 7.80 15.86
N ARG A 75 -6.77 8.41 15.68
CA ARG A 75 -5.96 8.89 16.81
C ARG A 75 -6.63 10.06 17.51
N GLU A 76 -7.11 11.05 16.77
CA GLU A 76 -7.80 12.22 17.35
C GLU A 76 -9.05 11.81 18.11
N GLN A 77 -9.90 10.96 17.50
CA GLN A 77 -11.10 10.44 18.16
C GLN A 77 -10.76 9.70 19.46
N ARG A 78 -9.75 8.82 19.42
CA ARG A 78 -9.30 8.09 20.62
C ARG A 78 -8.78 9.02 21.71
N THR A 79 -8.01 10.05 21.35
CA THR A 79 -7.50 11.04 22.31
C THR A 79 -8.65 11.80 22.97
N LEU A 80 -9.66 12.19 22.19
CA LEU A 80 -10.86 12.88 22.71
C LEU A 80 -11.72 11.96 23.59
N GLU A 81 -11.85 10.68 23.24
CA GLU A 81 -12.53 9.67 24.07
C GLU A 81 -11.85 9.52 25.43
N ILE A 82 -10.53 9.32 25.45
CA ILE A 82 -9.74 9.23 26.67
C ILE A 82 -9.91 10.51 27.51
N ALA A 83 -9.84 11.68 26.89
CA ALA A 83 -10.05 12.95 27.59
C ALA A 83 -11.45 13.04 28.23
N LYS A 84 -12.51 12.56 27.55
CA LYS A 84 -13.87 12.50 28.10
C LYS A 84 -13.99 11.52 29.27
N GLU A 85 -13.37 10.34 29.16
CA GLU A 85 -13.33 9.35 30.23
C GLU A 85 -12.62 9.91 31.47
N MET A 86 -11.46 10.54 31.30
CA MET A 86 -10.73 11.19 32.39
C MET A 86 -11.52 12.34 33.04
N LEU A 87 -12.25 13.13 32.25
CA LEU A 87 -13.15 14.15 32.79
C LEU A 87 -14.29 13.55 33.62
N ALA A 88 -14.84 12.40 33.19
CA ALA A 88 -15.88 11.69 33.94
C ALA A 88 -15.36 11.11 35.26
N GLU A 89 -14.09 10.70 35.31
CA GLU A 89 -13.41 10.27 36.54
C GLU A 89 -13.02 11.44 37.46
N GLY A 90 -13.21 12.70 37.01
CA GLY A 90 -12.95 13.90 37.81
C GLY A 90 -11.48 14.35 37.82
N GLU A 91 -10.67 13.90 36.86
CA GLU A 91 -9.27 14.32 36.72
C GLU A 91 -9.16 15.81 36.32
N SER A 92 -8.05 16.45 36.72
CA SER A 92 -7.83 17.88 36.45
C SER A 92 -7.48 18.13 34.97
N ALA A 93 -7.85 19.30 34.46
CA ALA A 93 -7.62 19.68 33.06
C ALA A 93 -6.12 19.69 32.70
N GLU A 94 -5.25 20.08 33.64
CA GLU A 94 -3.80 20.07 33.47
C GLU A 94 -3.26 18.65 33.32
N ARG A 95 -3.84 17.71 34.06
CA ARG A 95 -3.41 16.31 34.07
C ARG A 95 -3.89 15.59 32.80
N ILE A 96 -5.11 15.89 32.35
CA ILE A 96 -5.64 15.43 31.06
C ILE A 96 -4.77 15.93 29.90
N ALA A 97 -4.45 17.24 29.86
CA ALA A 97 -3.58 17.81 28.83
C ALA A 97 -2.20 17.12 28.81
N ARG A 98 -1.63 16.83 29.99
CA ARG A 98 -0.33 16.16 30.10
C ARG A 98 -0.32 14.73 29.55
N PHE A 99 -1.38 13.96 29.78
CA PHE A 99 -1.43 12.55 29.39
C PHE A 99 -1.96 12.34 27.96
N THR A 100 -2.88 13.19 27.50
CA THR A 100 -3.49 13.09 26.17
C THR A 100 -2.70 13.86 25.10
N GLY A 101 -1.82 14.79 25.51
CA GLY A 101 -1.10 15.66 24.59
C GLY A 101 -1.97 16.77 23.97
N LEU A 102 -3.24 16.90 24.41
CA LEU A 102 -4.14 17.95 23.99
C LEU A 102 -3.70 19.31 24.55
N GLU A 103 -3.97 20.36 23.79
CA GLU A 103 -3.76 21.72 24.26
C GLU A 103 -4.69 22.02 25.45
N PRO A 104 -4.20 22.66 26.54
CA PRO A 104 -5.01 22.95 27.71
C PRO A 104 -6.30 23.72 27.40
N ALA A 105 -6.29 24.57 26.38
CA ALA A 105 -7.47 25.30 25.92
C ALA A 105 -8.58 24.38 25.39
N ILE A 106 -8.21 23.33 24.63
CA ILE A 106 -9.15 22.35 24.07
C ILE A 106 -9.78 21.53 25.19
N VAL A 107 -8.99 21.15 26.21
CA VAL A 107 -9.48 20.40 27.37
C VAL A 107 -10.49 21.22 28.18
N GLU A 108 -10.23 22.51 28.39
CA GLU A 108 -11.17 23.41 29.07
C GLU A 108 -12.46 23.63 28.27
N GLU A 109 -12.38 23.71 26.94
CA GLU A 109 -13.58 23.73 26.09
C GLU A 109 -14.38 22.41 26.19
N LEU A 110 -13.70 21.27 26.19
CA LEU A 110 -14.32 19.96 26.40
C LEU A 110 -15.03 19.88 27.75
N LYS A 111 -14.41 20.40 28.81
CA LYS A 111 -14.99 20.47 30.14
C LYS A 111 -16.22 21.39 30.19
N ARG A 112 -16.18 22.56 29.54
CA ARG A 112 -17.32 23.50 29.44
C ARG A 112 -18.50 22.90 28.69
N THR A 113 -18.25 22.12 27.64
CA THR A 113 -19.32 21.44 26.89
C THR A 113 -19.91 20.27 27.68
N TRP A 114 -19.10 19.56 28.47
CA TRP A 114 -19.57 18.47 29.34
C TRP A 114 -20.43 18.98 30.51
N GLN A 115 -20.04 20.07 31.16
CA GLN A 115 -20.80 20.67 32.28
C GLN A 115 -22.14 21.33 31.86
N LYS A 116 -22.35 21.55 30.56
CA LYS A 116 -23.62 22.10 30.02
C LYS A 116 -24.65 21.02 29.68
N LYS A 117 -24.28 19.75 29.79
CA LYS A 117 -25.14 18.58 29.55
C LYS A 117 -25.75 18.11 30.85
#